data_AF-A0A536AGB0-F1
#
_entry.id   AF-A0A536AGB0-F1
#
_cell.length_a   1.000
_cell.length_b   1.000
_cell.length_c   1.000
_cell.angle_alpha   90.00
_cell.angle_beta   90.00
_cell.angle_gamma   90.00
#
_symmetry.space_group_name_H-M   'P 1'
#
loop_
_entity.id
_entity.type
_entity.pdbx_description
1 polymer ?
#
loop_
_entity_poly.entity_id
_entity_poly.type
_entity_poly.pdbx_seq_one_letter_code
_entity_poly.pdbx_strand_id
1 'polypeptide(L)' 'YRSVIFYHTPEQQAAALASKEKLEKSGRYRRPVVTEIVPASSFYRAEDYHQQYLEKRGLSSCKFA' A
#
# COMPACT_ATOMS: atom_id res chain seq x y z
N TYR A 1 -7.12 -2.62 -8.86
CA TYR A 1 -6.15 -2.18 -7.83
C TYR A 1 -6.02 -3.27 -6.78
N ARG A 2 -4.81 -3.60 -6.33
CA ARG A 2 -4.57 -4.55 -5.22
C ARG A 2 -3.72 -3.91 -4.13
N SER A 3 -3.81 -4.41 -2.90
CA SER A 3 -3.03 -3.93 -1.76
C SER A 3 -1.72 -4.71 -1.66
N VAL A 4 -0.59 -3.99 -1.69
CA VAL A 4 0.76 -4.59 -1.64
C VAL A 4 1.68 -3.65 -0.88
N ILE A 5 2.61 -4.23 -0.13
CA ILE A 5 3.80 -3.56 0.42
C ILE A 5 5.02 -4.12 -0.32
N PHE A 6 5.75 -3.23 -0.99
CA PHE A 6 7.02 -3.53 -1.63
C PHE A 6 8.17 -3.15 -0.69
N TYR A 7 8.97 -4.12 -0.23
CA TYR A 7 10.07 -3.87 0.71
C TYR A 7 11.44 -3.87 0.02
N HIS A 8 12.35 -3.02 0.51
CA HIS A 8 13.73 -2.94 0.02
C HIS A 8 14.73 -3.63 0.95
N THR A 9 14.38 -3.82 2.22
CA THR A 9 15.29 -4.42 3.21
C THR A 9 14.60 -5.50 4.04
N PRO A 10 15.37 -6.44 4.64
CA PRO A 10 14.82 -7.45 5.55
C PRO A 10 14.11 -6.84 6.77
N GLU A 11 14.59 -5.71 7.28
CA GLU A 11 13.98 -5.02 8.42
C GLU A 11 12.60 -4.47 8.06
N GLN A 12 12.45 -3.91 6.85
CA GLN A 12 11.15 -3.49 6.34
C GLN A 12 10.19 -4.67 6.16
N GLN A 13 10.68 -5.80 5.65
CA GLN A 13 9.89 -7.03 5.53
C GLN A 13 9.39 -7.49 6.91
N ALA A 14 10.28 -7.58 7.89
CA ALA A 14 9.94 -8.01 9.25
C ALA A 14 8.93 -7.05 9.91
N ALA A 15 9.13 -5.74 9.78
CA ALA A 15 8.22 -4.73 10.31
C ALA A 15 6.83 -4.80 9.64
N ALA A 16 6.76 -5.00 8.32
CA ALA A 16 5.52 -5.14 7.59
C ALA A 16 4.74 -6.40 8.01
N LEU A 17 5.43 -7.53 8.19
CA LEU A 17 4.85 -8.79 8.65
C LEU A 17 4.30 -8.67 10.08
N ALA A 18 5.09 -8.10 11.00
CA ALA A 18 4.67 -7.87 12.37
C ALA A 18 3.46 -6.92 12.47
N SER A 19 3.44 -5.86 11.65
CA SER A 19 2.31 -4.94 11.57
C SER A 19 1.04 -5.62 11.05
N LYS A 20 1.16 -6.42 9.99
CA LYS A 20 0.05 -7.22 9.43
C LYS A 20 -0.51 -8.18 10.48
N GLU A 21 0.36 -8.93 11.15
CA GLU A 21 -0.04 -9.88 12.20
C GLU A 21 -0.74 -9.18 13.38
N LYS A 22 -0.21 -8.04 13.84
CA LYS A 22 -0.84 -7.22 14.88
C LYS A 22 -2.25 -6.77 14.46
N LEU A 23 -2.42 -6.38 13.20
CA LEU A 23 -3.70 -5.94 12.68
C LEU A 23 -4.72 -7.09 12.57
N GLU A 24 -4.29 -8.26 12.10
CA GLU A 24 -5.12 -9.48 12.08
C GLU A 24 -5.59 -9.86 13.49
N LYS A 25 -4.66 -9.87 14.44
CA LYS A 25 -4.95 -10.18 15.86
C LYS A 25 -5.82 -9.13 16.55
N SER A 26 -5.86 -7.90 16.03
CA SER A 26 -6.63 -6.82 16.66
C SER A 26 -8.15 -7.00 16.57
N GLY A 27 -8.64 -7.87 15.68
CA GLY A 27 -10.07 -8.04 15.42
C GLY A 27 -10.73 -6.83 14.77
N ARG A 28 -9.95 -5.81 14.35
CA ARG A 28 -10.46 -4.59 13.71
C ARG A 28 -11.21 -4.89 12.41
N TYR A 29 -10.81 -5.94 11.69
CA TYR A 29 -11.46 -6.38 10.47
C TYR A 29 -12.08 -7.76 10.67
N ARG A 30 -13.32 -7.92 10.19
CA ARG A 30 -14.01 -9.23 10.18
C ARG A 30 -13.45 -10.20 9.14
N ARG A 31 -12.71 -9.68 8.16
CA ARG A 31 -12.12 -10.42 7.05
C ARG A 31 -10.59 -10.32 7.16
N PRO A 32 -9.86 -11.34 6.66
CA PRO A 32 -8.41 -11.33 6.71
C PRO A 32 -7.82 -10.16 5.90
N VAL A 33 -6.67 -9.68 6.33
CA VAL A 33 -5.82 -8.71 5.67
C VAL A 33 -5.11 -9.38 4.50
N VAL A 34 -5.60 -9.11 3.29
CA VAL A 34 -5.09 -9.70 2.04
C VAL A 34 -3.86 -8.98 1.46
N THR A 35 -3.32 -7.97 2.16
CA THR A 35 -2.15 -7.23 1.70
C THR A 35 -0.95 -8.15 1.48
N GLU A 36 -0.41 -8.13 0.26
CA GLU A 36 0.81 -8.85 -0.12
C GLU A 36 2.05 -8.13 0.41
N ILE A 37 3.08 -8.87 0.83
CA ILE A 37 4.38 -8.32 1.26
C ILE A 37 5.44 -9.00 0.42
N VAL A 38 6.02 -8.28 -0.54
CA VAL A 38 6.94 -8.83 -1.55
C VAL A 38 8.15 -7.92 -1.76
N PRO A 39 9.30 -8.45 -2.21
CA PRO A 39 10.45 -7.61 -2.53
C PRO A 39 10.08 -6.54 -3.56
N ALA A 40 10.62 -5.33 -3.40
CA ALA A 40 10.51 -4.28 -4.39
C ALA A 40 11.20 -4.72 -5.69
N SER A 41 10.46 -4.64 -6.79
CA SER A 41 10.98 -4.83 -8.14
C SER A 41 11.14 -3.47 -8.84
N SER A 42 11.50 -3.48 -10.12
CA SER A 42 11.58 -2.27 -10.93
C SER A 42 10.27 -1.48 -10.87
N PHE A 43 10.35 -0.24 -10.38
CA PHE A 43 9.24 0.69 -10.35
C PHE A 43 9.31 1.60 -11.56
N TYR A 44 8.33 1.48 -12.46
CA TYR A 44 8.22 2.33 -13.63
C TYR A 44 7.46 3.60 -13.25
N ARG A 45 8.13 4.75 -13.39
CA ARG A 45 7.51 6.05 -13.17
C ARG A 45 6.34 6.21 -14.16
N ALA A 46 5.15 6.48 -13.64
CA ALA A 46 3.99 6.83 -14.45
C ALA A 46 4.19 8.18 -15.18
N GLU A 47 3.48 8.38 -16.28
CA GLU A 47 3.51 9.60 -17.09
C GLU A 47 3.25 10.85 -16.25
N ASP A 48 3.82 12.00 -16.66
CA ASP A 48 3.70 13.25 -15.89
C ASP A 48 2.26 13.74 -15.72
N TYR A 49 1.35 13.31 -16.58
CA TYR A 49 -0.09 13.50 -16.42
C TYR A 49 -0.61 12.90 -15.09
N HIS A 50 -0.11 11.74 -14.69
CA HIS A 50 -0.54 11.02 -13.49
C HIS A 50 0.13 11.52 -12.21
N GLN A 51 1.27 12.20 -12.34
CA GLN A 51 1.99 12.76 -11.20
C GLN A 51 1.18 13.89 -10.56
N GLN A 52 0.95 13.81 -9.25
CA GLN A 52 0.15 14.79 -8.49
C GLN A 52 -1.23 15.07 -9.12
N TYR A 53 -1.83 14.07 -9.78
CA TYR A 53 -3.07 14.25 -10.53
C TYR A 53 -4.20 14.88 -9.70
N LEU A 54 -4.37 14.43 -8.45
CA LEU A 54 -5.39 14.96 -7.53
C LEU A 54 -5.17 16.44 -7.21
N GLU A 55 -3.95 16.81 -6.84
CA GLU A 55 -3.55 18.17 -6.52
C GLU A 55 -3.75 19.10 -7.72
N LYS A 56 -3.29 18.69 -8.91
CA LYS A 56 -3.48 19.41 -10.18
C LYS A 56 -4.96 19.65 -10.53
N ARG A 57 -5.86 18.82 -10.02
CA ARG A 57 -7.32 18.92 -10.24
C ARG A 57 -8.06 19.58 -9.07
N GLY A 58 -7.36 20.01 -8.02
CA GLY A 58 -7.99 20.57 -6.81
C GLY A 58 -8.85 19.55 -6.05
N LEU A 59 -8.56 18.25 -6.21
CA LEU A 59 -9.30 17.16 -5.58
C LEU A 59 -8.50 16.61 -4.39
N SER A 60 -9.17 16.34 -3.27
CA SER A 60 -8.54 15.74 -2.07
C SER A 60 -8.60 14.21 -2.07
N SER A 61 -9.47 13.61 -2.88
CA SER A 61 -9.59 12.16 -3.00
C SER A 61 -10.09 11.75 -4.39
N CYS A 62 -9.60 10.61 -4.87
CA CYS A 62 -10.27 9.86 -5.93
C CYS A 62 -11.48 9.20 -5.26
N LYS A 63 -12.66 9.85 -5.28
CA LYS A 63 -13.93 9.40 -4.63
C LYS A 63 -13.89 7.96 -4.08
N PHE A 64 -13.93 7.82 -2.76
CA PHE A 64 -14.39 6.58 -2.12
C PHE A 64 -15.91 6.61 -2.15
N ALA A 65 -16.52 5.80 -3.03
CA ALA A 65 -17.92 5.40 -2.86
C ALA A 65 -17.98 4.31 -1.78
#